data_AF-A0A972QY58-F1
#
_entry.id   AF-A0A972QY58-F1
#
_cell.length_a   1.000
_cell.length_b   1.000
_cell.length_c   1.000
_cell.angle_alpha   90.00
_cell.angle_beta   90.00
_cell.angle_gamma   90.00
#
_symmetry.space_group_name_H-M   'P 1'
#
loop_
_entity.id
_entity.type
_entity.pdbx_description
1 polymer ?
#
loop_
_entity_poly.entity_id
_entity_poly.type
_entity_poly.pdbx_seq_one_letter_code
_entity_poly.pdbx_strand_id
1 'polypeptide(L)'
;MKRLGIFRLASQFLALIIFNLGFTHSLKTGVLCPGFYCYGCPWALFACPIGVVQTSNPFGSIHIGLFFYAIGLLGIFGLVLGRTWCGWVCPFGTVQDLVSKIRRKKDVVSLPSIPWMKYLSLVSILIVAWITAETLFCKVCPAGSLFGAIPNQFTSSADEFDIGTFFWVHLITLAVSLVLFVFIGRFWCRYLCPLGAIYGMFNRISIVKVKLDWDKCTNCEQCLEVCPTNLKKADDIGKSSDCIQCGKCVEACPTEAIRIVASVHS
;
A
#
# COMPACT_ATOMS: atom_id res chain seq x y z
N MET A 1 14.77 22.95 2.00
CA MET A 1 14.31 21.62 2.49
C MET A 1 12.95 21.15 1.95
N LYS A 2 12.15 21.93 1.21
CA LYS A 2 10.87 21.50 0.58
C LYS A 2 10.97 20.48 -0.59
N ARG A 3 12.14 19.88 -0.81
CA ARG A 3 12.39 19.06 -2.01
C ARG A 3 11.84 17.64 -1.87
N LEU A 4 11.79 17.10 -0.66
CA LEU A 4 11.44 15.69 -0.42
C LEU A 4 9.96 15.43 -0.76
N GLY A 5 9.07 16.34 -0.42
CA GLY A 5 7.64 16.26 -0.74
C GLY A 5 7.37 16.30 -2.25
N ILE A 6 8.13 17.09 -3.00
CA ILE A 6 8.06 17.14 -4.47
C ILE A 6 8.61 15.86 -5.07
N PHE A 7 9.77 15.37 -4.61
CA PHE A 7 10.33 14.10 -5.05
C PHE A 7 9.37 12.92 -4.79
N ARG A 8 8.73 12.91 -3.62
CA ARG A 8 7.74 11.90 -3.26
C ARG A 8 6.50 11.95 -4.16
N LEU A 9 6.01 13.15 -4.46
CA LEU A 9 4.87 13.30 -5.35
C LEU A 9 5.24 12.87 -6.78
N ALA A 10 6.43 13.25 -7.25
CA ALA A 10 6.94 12.86 -8.56
C ALA A 10 7.12 11.34 -8.66
N SER A 11 7.67 10.67 -7.63
CA SER A 11 7.81 9.21 -7.61
C SER A 11 6.44 8.50 -7.62
N GLN A 12 5.47 9.04 -6.89
CA GLN A 12 4.11 8.50 -6.82
C GLN A 12 3.39 8.57 -8.18
N PHE A 13 3.51 9.70 -8.90
CA PHE A 13 2.95 9.85 -10.24
C PHE A 13 3.71 9.01 -11.27
N LEU A 14 5.04 8.99 -11.22
CA LEU A 14 5.84 8.16 -12.10
C LEU A 14 5.50 6.67 -11.93
N ALA A 15 5.37 6.20 -10.68
CA ALA A 15 4.95 4.84 -10.39
C ALA A 15 3.54 4.55 -10.92
N LEU A 16 2.59 5.47 -10.77
CA LEU A 16 1.25 5.31 -11.33
C LEU A 16 1.29 5.13 -12.85
N ILE A 17 2.11 5.92 -13.56
CA ILE A 17 2.28 5.81 -15.01
C ILE A 17 2.93 4.48 -15.39
N ILE A 18 4.02 4.09 -14.71
CA ILE A 18 4.72 2.81 -14.95
C ILE A 18 3.79 1.62 -14.77
N PHE A 19 2.95 1.63 -13.74
CA PHE A 19 2.04 0.51 -13.47
C PHE A 19 0.94 0.37 -14.53
N ASN A 20 0.63 1.45 -15.26
CA ASN A 20 -0.37 1.50 -16.34
C ASN A 20 0.26 1.56 -17.75
N LEU A 21 1.57 1.30 -17.90
CA LEU A 21 2.26 1.31 -19.20
C LEU A 21 2.08 0.01 -20.01
N GLY A 22 1.31 -0.96 -19.52
CA GLY A 22 1.08 -2.26 -20.15
C GLY A 22 0.12 -2.24 -21.35
N PHE A 23 0.30 -1.30 -22.29
CA PHE A 23 -0.58 -1.12 -23.46
C PHE A 23 -0.49 -2.26 -24.49
N THR A 24 0.63 -2.98 -24.54
CA THR A 24 0.82 -4.14 -25.44
C THR A 24 1.06 -5.41 -24.61
N HIS A 25 0.63 -6.57 -25.13
CA HIS A 25 0.80 -7.86 -24.43
C HIS A 25 2.28 -8.18 -24.13
N SER A 26 3.21 -7.68 -24.96
CA SER A 26 4.65 -7.81 -24.79
C SER A 26 5.22 -7.03 -23.60
N LEU A 27 4.54 -5.98 -23.13
CA LEU A 27 4.98 -5.20 -21.96
C LEU A 27 4.48 -5.79 -20.64
N LYS A 28 3.56 -6.78 -20.66
CA LYS A 28 3.06 -7.42 -19.45
C LYS A 28 4.12 -8.33 -18.86
N THR A 29 4.92 -7.79 -17.93
CA THR A 29 6.07 -8.50 -17.34
C THR A 29 5.69 -9.69 -16.46
N GLY A 30 4.47 -9.71 -15.92
CA GLY A 30 4.02 -10.75 -14.97
C GLY A 30 4.73 -10.70 -13.61
N VAL A 31 5.65 -9.76 -13.39
CA VAL A 31 6.36 -9.59 -12.13
C VAL A 31 5.41 -9.03 -11.06
N LEU A 32 5.57 -9.48 -9.82
CA LEU A 32 4.77 -9.01 -8.69
C LEU A 32 5.04 -7.53 -8.40
N CYS A 33 3.98 -6.74 -8.25
CA CYS A 33 4.14 -5.34 -7.88
C CYS A 33 4.54 -5.17 -6.40
N PRO A 34 5.47 -4.25 -6.08
CA PRO A 34 5.81 -3.89 -4.71
C PRO A 34 4.72 -3.04 -4.01
N GLY A 35 3.68 -2.64 -4.75
CA GLY A 35 2.56 -1.85 -4.25
C GLY A 35 1.24 -2.64 -4.26
N PHE A 36 0.19 -2.00 -3.77
CA PHE A 36 -1.17 -2.53 -3.90
C PHE A 36 -1.76 -2.06 -5.24
N TYR A 37 -1.84 -2.99 -6.19
CA TYR A 37 -2.35 -2.76 -7.55
C TYR A 37 -3.11 -3.99 -8.04
N CYS A 38 -4.09 -3.80 -8.92
CA CYS A 38 -4.91 -4.89 -9.45
C CYS A 38 -4.36 -5.37 -10.81
N TYR A 39 -4.18 -6.70 -10.94
CA TYR A 39 -3.77 -7.33 -12.20
C TYR A 39 -4.89 -7.35 -13.26
N GLY A 40 -6.14 -7.16 -12.85
CA GLY A 40 -7.30 -7.08 -13.75
C GLY A 40 -7.41 -5.76 -14.53
N CYS A 41 -6.46 -4.83 -14.35
CA CYS A 41 -6.35 -3.64 -15.18
C CYS A 41 -5.89 -4.04 -16.60
N PRO A 42 -6.52 -3.56 -17.67
CA PRO A 42 -6.15 -3.93 -19.04
C PRO A 42 -4.71 -3.52 -19.35
N TRP A 43 -4.26 -2.42 -18.74
CA TRP A 43 -2.93 -1.83 -18.85
C TRP A 43 -1.95 -2.23 -17.73
N ALA A 44 -2.27 -3.26 -16.95
CA ALA A 44 -1.39 -3.72 -15.87
C ALA A 44 -0.03 -4.20 -16.41
N LEU A 45 1.05 -3.56 -15.95
CA LEU A 45 2.41 -4.03 -16.18
C LEU A 45 2.80 -5.20 -15.24
N PHE A 46 2.23 -5.20 -14.03
CA PHE A 46 2.60 -6.07 -12.91
C PHE A 46 1.43 -6.91 -12.38
N ALA A 47 1.75 -8.05 -11.76
CA ALA A 47 0.80 -8.93 -11.09
C ALA A 47 0.52 -8.48 -9.64
N CYS A 48 -0.70 -8.75 -9.15
CA CYS A 48 -1.10 -8.45 -7.78
C CYS A 48 -0.49 -9.48 -6.81
N PRO A 49 0.31 -9.06 -5.81
CA PRO A 49 0.96 -10.00 -4.91
C PRO A 49 0.00 -10.78 -4.03
N ILE A 50 -1.11 -10.19 -3.62
CA ILE A 50 -2.12 -10.89 -2.82
C ILE A 50 -2.86 -11.91 -3.68
N GLY A 51 -3.22 -11.56 -4.91
CA GLY A 51 -3.86 -12.50 -5.84
C GLY A 51 -2.97 -13.71 -6.13
N VAL A 52 -1.67 -13.50 -6.30
CA VAL A 52 -0.70 -14.59 -6.50
C VAL A 52 -0.58 -15.47 -5.24
N VAL A 53 -0.49 -14.86 -4.05
CA VAL A 53 -0.45 -15.62 -2.78
C VAL A 53 -1.74 -16.43 -2.56
N GLN A 54 -2.91 -15.90 -2.95
CA GLN A 54 -4.18 -16.61 -2.82
C GLN A 54 -4.37 -17.72 -3.85
N THR A 55 -3.90 -17.52 -5.08
CA THR A 55 -4.00 -18.51 -6.16
C THR A 55 -3.01 -19.66 -5.97
N SER A 56 -1.92 -19.42 -5.24
CA SER A 56 -0.86 -20.40 -4.99
C SER A 56 -1.16 -21.31 -3.79
N ASN A 57 -2.36 -21.92 -3.79
CA ASN A 57 -2.77 -22.86 -2.75
C ASN A 57 -1.72 -24.00 -2.61
N PRO A 58 -1.15 -24.26 -1.41
CA PRO A 58 -0.01 -25.15 -1.23
C PRO A 58 -0.22 -26.64 -1.54
N PHE A 59 -1.44 -27.08 -1.88
CA PHE A 59 -1.75 -28.51 -2.13
C PHE A 59 -1.69 -28.95 -3.61
N GLY A 60 -1.52 -28.02 -4.57
CA GLY A 60 -1.30 -28.38 -5.97
C GLY A 60 0.19 -28.34 -6.33
N SER A 61 0.75 -29.44 -6.87
CA SER A 61 2.19 -29.62 -7.12
C SER A 61 2.84 -28.54 -8.00
N ILE A 62 2.06 -27.89 -8.88
CA ILE A 62 2.51 -26.84 -9.80
C ILE A 62 2.44 -25.43 -9.14
N HIS A 63 1.66 -25.28 -8.06
CA HIS A 63 1.37 -23.97 -7.44
C HIS A 63 2.32 -23.60 -6.30
N ILE A 64 3.08 -24.56 -5.75
CA ILE A 64 3.98 -24.31 -4.62
C ILE A 64 5.19 -23.44 -5.00
N GLY A 65 5.70 -23.59 -6.23
CA GLY A 65 6.80 -22.76 -6.73
C GLY A 65 6.42 -21.28 -6.83
N LEU A 66 5.17 -21.01 -7.26
CA LEU A 66 4.63 -19.65 -7.35
C LEU A 66 4.43 -19.02 -5.95
N PHE A 67 4.06 -19.83 -4.95
CA PHE A 67 3.94 -19.38 -3.56
C PHE A 67 5.29 -18.93 -2.99
N PHE A 68 6.32 -19.76 -3.14
CA PHE A 68 7.68 -19.42 -2.67
C PHE A 68 8.28 -18.24 -3.44
N TYR A 69 8.01 -18.14 -4.75
CA TYR A 69 8.37 -16.96 -5.54
C TYR A 69 7.71 -15.69 -4.98
N ALA A 70 6.42 -15.74 -4.66
CA ALA A 70 5.69 -14.59 -4.15
C ALA A 70 6.18 -14.16 -2.77
N ILE A 71 6.33 -15.08 -1.82
CA ILE A 71 6.85 -14.78 -0.49
C ILE A 71 8.31 -14.30 -0.56
N GLY A 72 9.14 -14.97 -1.37
CA GLY A 72 10.54 -14.60 -1.56
C GLY A 72 10.68 -13.17 -2.07
N LEU A 73 9.95 -12.81 -3.13
CA LEU A 73 10.03 -11.46 -3.69
C LEU A 73 9.44 -10.40 -2.74
N LEU A 74 8.32 -10.68 -2.09
CA LEU A 74 7.76 -9.79 -1.06
C LEU A 74 8.72 -9.61 0.12
N GLY A 75 9.41 -10.68 0.52
CA GLY A 75 10.45 -10.64 1.54
C GLY A 75 11.62 -9.75 1.13
N ILE A 76 12.13 -9.90 -0.10
CA ILE A 76 13.20 -9.04 -0.65
C ILE A 76 12.75 -7.58 -0.69
N PHE A 77 11.56 -7.28 -1.21
CA PHE A 77 11.02 -5.92 -1.22
C PHE A 77 10.87 -5.35 0.19
N GLY A 78 10.41 -6.16 1.14
CA GLY A 78 10.32 -5.80 2.55
C GLY A 78 11.68 -5.52 3.19
N LEU A 79 12.69 -6.35 2.92
CA LEU A 79 14.03 -6.17 3.48
C LEU A 79 14.74 -4.94 2.93
N VAL A 80 14.57 -4.62 1.63
CA VAL A 80 15.28 -3.48 1.04
C VAL A 80 14.64 -2.15 1.48
N LEU A 81 13.32 -2.01 1.33
CA LEU A 81 12.62 -0.73 1.51
C LEU A 81 11.46 -0.79 2.51
N GLY A 82 11.12 -1.96 3.05
CA GLY A 82 10.07 -2.12 4.04
C GLY A 82 8.77 -1.47 3.57
N ARG A 83 8.25 -0.56 4.40
CA ARG A 83 7.00 0.14 4.11
C ARG A 83 7.17 1.42 3.30
N THR A 84 8.40 1.77 2.91
CA THR A 84 8.71 2.87 2.00
C THR A 84 7.99 2.68 0.65
N TRP A 85 7.83 1.44 0.17
CA TRP A 85 7.03 1.14 -1.03
C TRP A 85 5.60 1.67 -0.95
N CYS A 86 4.93 1.53 0.21
CA CYS A 86 3.59 2.06 0.43
C CYS A 86 3.54 3.60 0.50
N GLY A 87 4.67 4.23 0.84
CA GLY A 87 4.81 5.68 0.90
C GLY A 87 5.08 6.33 -0.46
N TRP A 88 5.93 5.70 -1.27
CA TRP A 88 6.55 6.32 -2.45
C TRP A 88 6.10 5.76 -3.80
N VAL A 89 5.70 4.49 -3.85
CA VAL A 89 5.48 3.75 -5.12
C VAL A 89 4.05 3.22 -5.25
N CYS A 90 3.39 2.87 -4.14
CA CYS A 90 2.07 2.27 -4.18
C CYS A 90 1.01 3.21 -4.80
N PRO A 91 0.38 2.83 -5.93
CA PRO A 91 -0.58 3.69 -6.63
C PRO A 91 -1.85 3.92 -5.79
N PHE A 92 -2.32 2.89 -5.08
CA PHE A 92 -3.44 3.03 -4.16
C PHE A 92 -3.13 3.93 -2.96
N GLY A 93 -1.85 4.00 -2.55
CA GLY A 93 -1.39 4.94 -1.54
C GLY A 93 -1.41 6.39 -2.05
N THR A 94 -1.05 6.60 -3.32
CA THR A 94 -1.12 7.91 -3.99
C THR A 94 -2.55 8.43 -4.05
N VAL A 95 -3.51 7.58 -4.41
CA VAL A 95 -4.94 7.95 -4.44
C VAL A 95 -5.42 8.40 -3.06
N GLN A 96 -5.08 7.65 -2.00
CA GLN A 96 -5.41 8.05 -0.63
C GLN A 96 -4.73 9.37 -0.21
N ASP A 97 -3.47 9.60 -0.60
CA ASP A 97 -2.78 10.88 -0.37
C ASP A 97 -3.44 12.04 -1.12
N LEU A 98 -3.95 11.81 -2.34
CA LEU A 98 -4.61 12.83 -3.14
C LEU A 98 -5.98 13.18 -2.57
N VAL A 99 -6.80 12.17 -2.25
CA VAL A 99 -8.11 12.36 -1.60
C VAL A 99 -7.96 13.10 -0.26
N SER A 100 -6.96 12.71 0.54
CA SER A 100 -6.70 13.38 1.82
C SER A 100 -6.15 14.81 1.68
N LYS A 101 -5.63 15.20 0.52
CA LYS A 101 -5.21 16.58 0.22
C LYS A 101 -6.37 17.50 -0.20
N ILE A 102 -7.41 16.93 -0.82
CA ILE A 102 -8.64 17.65 -1.22
C ILE A 102 -9.52 17.99 0.01
N ARG A 103 -9.32 17.26 1.11
CA ARG A 103 -10.06 17.41 2.37
C ARG A 103 -9.77 18.71 3.13
N ARG A 104 -10.79 19.27 3.81
CA ARG A 104 -10.61 20.38 4.76
C ARG A 104 -10.14 19.87 6.13
N LYS A 105 -9.22 20.59 6.79
CA LYS A 105 -8.64 20.22 8.11
C LYS A 105 -9.67 19.92 9.22
N LYS A 106 -10.94 20.33 9.08
CA LYS A 106 -12.02 20.08 10.04
C LYS A 106 -12.61 18.66 9.99
N ASP A 107 -12.42 17.93 8.90
CA ASP A 107 -13.09 16.63 8.68
C ASP A 107 -12.24 15.43 9.14
N VAL A 108 -11.16 15.67 9.88
CA VAL A 108 -10.18 14.64 10.27
C VAL A 108 -10.61 13.98 11.57
N VAL A 109 -11.06 12.73 11.49
CA VAL A 109 -11.25 11.91 12.70
C VAL A 109 -9.93 11.22 13.03
N SER A 110 -9.31 11.60 14.15
CA SER A 110 -8.09 10.99 14.67
C SER A 110 -8.40 9.67 15.38
N LEU A 111 -8.67 8.61 14.65
CA LEU A 111 -8.80 7.28 15.25
C LEU A 111 -7.43 6.76 15.72
N PRO A 112 -7.37 6.02 16.84
CA PRO A 112 -6.14 5.39 17.31
C PRO A 112 -5.69 4.29 16.34
N SER A 113 -4.37 4.12 16.18
CA SER A 113 -3.85 3.07 15.30
C SER A 113 -4.01 1.73 15.98
N ILE A 114 -4.71 0.82 15.32
CA ILE A 114 -4.94 -0.53 15.81
C ILE A 114 -4.20 -1.49 14.89
N PRO A 115 -2.89 -1.74 15.14
CA PRO A 115 -2.06 -2.47 14.21
C PRO A 115 -2.48 -3.93 14.05
N TRP A 116 -3.21 -4.52 15.00
CA TRP A 116 -3.65 -5.92 14.91
C TRP A 116 -4.72 -6.13 13.83
N MET A 117 -5.51 -5.11 13.46
CA MET A 117 -6.56 -5.25 12.44
C MET A 117 -6.01 -5.64 11.07
N LYS A 118 -4.87 -5.05 10.65
CA LYS A 118 -4.24 -5.42 9.38
C LYS A 118 -3.64 -6.84 9.43
N TYR A 119 -3.17 -7.31 10.58
CA TYR A 119 -2.72 -8.69 10.74
C TYR A 119 -3.90 -9.67 10.74
N LEU A 120 -5.05 -9.28 11.32
CA LEU A 120 -6.29 -10.04 11.21
C LEU A 120 -6.70 -10.18 9.74
N SER A 121 -6.65 -9.08 8.96
CA SER A 121 -6.96 -9.11 7.53
C SER A 121 -6.02 -10.05 6.76
N LEU A 122 -4.73 -10.07 7.10
CA LEU A 122 -3.76 -10.98 6.49
C LEU A 122 -4.09 -12.44 6.81
N VAL A 123 -4.30 -12.76 8.09
CA VAL A 123 -4.61 -14.12 8.53
C VAL A 123 -5.93 -14.60 7.93
N SER A 124 -6.97 -13.76 7.93
CA SER A 124 -8.26 -14.12 7.34
C SER A 124 -8.16 -14.41 5.85
N ILE A 125 -7.37 -13.65 5.10
CA ILE A 125 -7.18 -13.88 3.66
C ILE A 125 -6.48 -15.21 3.40
N LEU A 126 -5.48 -15.57 4.21
CA LEU A 126 -4.78 -16.85 4.10
C LEU A 126 -5.70 -18.02 4.44
N ILE A 127 -6.48 -17.93 5.52
CA ILE A 127 -7.45 -18.98 5.92
C ILE A 127 -8.52 -19.16 4.85
N VAL A 128 -9.08 -18.07 4.34
CA VAL A 128 -10.15 -18.14 3.32
C VAL A 128 -9.61 -18.70 2.00
N ALA A 129 -8.41 -18.29 1.59
CA ALA A 129 -7.74 -18.86 0.42
C ALA A 129 -7.48 -20.37 0.59
N TRP A 130 -7.12 -20.79 1.81
CA TRP A 130 -6.89 -22.19 2.15
C TRP A 130 -8.16 -23.05 2.05
N ILE A 131 -9.30 -22.54 2.52
CA ILE A 131 -10.57 -23.28 2.53
C ILE A 131 -11.23 -23.29 1.15
N THR A 132 -11.29 -22.14 0.48
CA THR A 132 -12.15 -21.96 -0.70
C THR A 132 -11.42 -22.17 -2.02
N ALA A 133 -10.08 -22.18 -2.01
CA ALA A 133 -9.24 -22.10 -3.22
C ALA A 133 -9.63 -20.96 -4.19
N GLU A 134 -10.41 -19.98 -3.71
CA GLU A 134 -10.87 -18.83 -4.46
C GLU A 134 -10.24 -17.53 -3.96
N THR A 135 -10.09 -16.57 -4.87
CA THR A 135 -9.57 -15.23 -4.59
C THR A 135 -10.68 -14.30 -4.05
N LEU A 136 -11.34 -14.68 -2.95
CA LEU A 136 -12.45 -13.91 -2.36
C LEU A 136 -12.06 -12.46 -2.01
N PHE A 137 -10.82 -12.24 -1.58
CA PHE A 137 -10.31 -10.88 -1.34
C PHE A 137 -10.20 -10.04 -2.62
N CYS A 138 -9.82 -10.64 -3.75
CA CYS A 138 -9.79 -9.93 -5.02
C CYS A 138 -11.19 -9.46 -5.44
N LYS A 139 -12.25 -10.19 -5.06
CA LYS A 139 -13.64 -9.83 -5.33
C LYS A 139 -14.17 -8.65 -4.47
N VAL A 140 -13.49 -8.30 -3.37
CA VAL A 140 -13.90 -7.23 -2.41
C VAL A 140 -12.87 -6.09 -2.37
N CYS A 141 -11.80 -6.19 -3.15
CA CYS A 141 -10.68 -5.26 -3.11
C CYS A 141 -11.03 -3.91 -3.78
N PRO A 142 -10.92 -2.77 -3.07
CA PRO A 142 -11.21 -1.45 -3.65
C PRO A 142 -10.22 -1.05 -4.76
N ALA A 143 -9.00 -1.59 -4.73
CA ALA A 143 -8.04 -1.40 -5.83
C ALA A 143 -8.45 -2.17 -7.10
N GLY A 144 -9.16 -3.30 -6.95
CA GLY A 144 -9.75 -4.03 -8.07
C GLY A 144 -10.82 -3.22 -8.78
N SER A 145 -11.67 -2.55 -8.02
CA SER A 145 -12.68 -1.64 -8.56
C SER A 145 -12.05 -0.43 -9.25
N LEU A 146 -11.07 0.20 -8.60
CA LEU A 146 -10.47 1.46 -9.06
C LEU A 146 -9.60 1.28 -10.32
N PHE A 147 -8.75 0.25 -10.33
CA PHE A 147 -7.77 0.02 -11.41
C PHE A 147 -8.21 -1.05 -12.41
N GLY A 148 -9.13 -1.95 -12.05
CA GLY A 148 -9.62 -3.00 -12.94
C GLY A 148 -10.97 -2.64 -13.55
N ALA A 149 -12.01 -2.64 -12.70
CA ALA A 149 -13.40 -2.54 -13.16
C ALA A 149 -13.70 -1.25 -13.94
N ILE A 150 -13.26 -0.09 -13.44
CA ILE A 150 -13.50 1.20 -14.10
C ILE A 150 -12.77 1.29 -15.45
N PRO A 151 -11.43 1.09 -15.53
CA PRO A 151 -10.70 1.02 -16.80
C PRO A 151 -11.30 0.09 -17.86
N ASN A 152 -11.70 -1.13 -17.45
CA ASN A 152 -12.26 -2.11 -18.38
C ASN A 152 -13.56 -1.63 -19.03
N GLN A 153 -14.32 -0.73 -18.40
CA GLN A 153 -15.51 -0.14 -19.02
C GLN A 153 -15.19 0.86 -20.14
N PHE A 154 -14.02 1.51 -20.09
CA PHE A 154 -13.61 2.49 -21.10
C PHE A 154 -12.91 1.84 -22.31
N THR A 155 -12.32 0.65 -22.12
CA THR A 155 -11.54 -0.04 -23.17
C THR A 155 -12.33 -1.08 -23.93
N SER A 156 -13.31 -1.72 -23.30
CA SER A 156 -14.11 -2.78 -23.92
C SER A 156 -15.34 -2.14 -24.54
N SER A 157 -15.52 -2.25 -25.85
CA SER A 157 -16.83 -2.06 -26.47
C SER A 157 -17.80 -3.08 -25.87
N ALA A 158 -18.75 -2.59 -25.08
CA ALA A 158 -20.14 -3.02 -24.85
C ALA A 158 -20.64 -4.49 -25.04
N ASP A 159 -19.82 -5.53 -25.22
CA ASP A 159 -20.32 -6.85 -25.68
C ASP A 159 -20.19 -8.02 -24.69
N GLU A 160 -19.61 -7.82 -23.51
CA GLU A 160 -19.84 -8.73 -22.37
C GLU A 160 -20.23 -7.90 -21.14
N PHE A 161 -21.38 -7.21 -21.26
CA PHE A 161 -22.12 -6.66 -20.13
C PHE A 161 -22.69 -7.80 -19.27
N ASP A 162 -21.81 -8.54 -18.58
CA ASP A 162 -22.27 -9.19 -17.36
C ASP A 162 -22.28 -8.12 -16.27
N ILE A 163 -23.41 -7.41 -16.16
CA ILE A 163 -23.77 -6.58 -15.00
C ILE A 163 -24.03 -7.54 -13.82
N GLY A 164 -23.02 -8.35 -13.50
CA GLY A 164 -23.07 -9.28 -12.40
C GLY A 164 -23.13 -8.52 -11.09
N THR A 165 -23.74 -9.14 -10.10
CA THR A 165 -23.74 -8.70 -8.69
C THR A 165 -22.35 -8.29 -8.19
N PHE A 166 -21.28 -8.87 -8.74
CA PHE A 166 -19.90 -8.51 -8.42
C PHE A 166 -19.52 -7.07 -8.82
N PHE A 167 -20.01 -6.52 -9.93
CA PHE A 167 -19.71 -5.12 -10.31
C PHE A 167 -20.26 -4.13 -9.27
N TRP A 168 -21.50 -4.35 -8.81
CA TRP A 168 -22.13 -3.54 -7.76
C TRP A 168 -21.40 -3.65 -6.42
N VAL A 169 -20.96 -4.85 -6.03
CA VAL A 169 -20.12 -5.04 -4.83
C VAL A 169 -18.80 -4.27 -4.96
N HIS A 170 -18.16 -4.30 -6.12
CA HIS A 170 -16.93 -3.54 -6.38
C HIS A 170 -17.16 -2.02 -6.30
N LEU A 171 -18.28 -1.52 -6.84
CA LEU A 171 -18.61 -0.10 -6.81
C LEU A 171 -18.96 0.38 -5.39
N ILE A 172 -19.75 -0.41 -4.64
CA ILE A 172 -20.12 -0.11 -3.26
C ILE A 172 -18.89 -0.11 -2.36
N THR A 173 -18.03 -1.14 -2.47
CA THR A 173 -16.79 -1.22 -1.66
C THR A 173 -15.84 -0.06 -1.96
N LEU A 174 -15.73 0.38 -3.21
CA LEU A 174 -14.98 1.57 -3.59
C LEU A 174 -15.60 2.84 -3.03
N ALA A 175 -16.91 3.03 -3.16
CA ALA A 175 -17.61 4.20 -2.65
C ALA A 175 -17.44 4.31 -1.12
N VAL A 176 -17.66 3.22 -0.39
CA VAL A 176 -17.43 3.15 1.07
C VAL A 176 -15.97 3.45 1.42
N SER A 177 -15.02 2.87 0.68
CA SER A 177 -13.59 3.11 0.90
C SER A 177 -13.20 4.57 0.64
N LEU A 178 -13.72 5.20 -0.42
CA LEU A 178 -13.47 6.61 -0.72
C LEU A 178 -14.03 7.52 0.39
N VAL A 179 -15.24 7.26 0.85
CA VAL A 179 -15.84 7.98 1.99
C VAL A 179 -14.96 7.82 3.24
N LEU A 180 -14.50 6.61 3.54
CA LEU A 180 -13.58 6.35 4.64
C LEU A 180 -12.24 7.08 4.49
N PHE A 181 -11.70 7.22 3.27
CA PHE A 181 -10.46 7.96 3.01
C PHE A 181 -10.59 9.46 3.24
N VAL A 182 -11.80 10.00 3.05
CA VAL A 182 -12.10 11.38 3.40
C VAL A 182 -12.04 11.55 4.92
N PHE A 183 -12.71 10.71 5.71
CA PHE A 183 -12.71 10.90 7.17
C PHE A 183 -11.38 10.50 7.83
N ILE A 184 -10.74 9.45 7.33
CA ILE A 184 -9.56 8.82 7.94
C ILE A 184 -8.43 8.73 6.91
N GLY A 185 -7.38 9.52 7.13
CA GLY A 185 -6.19 9.51 6.29
C GLY A 185 -5.59 8.11 6.21
N ARG A 186 -5.39 7.61 4.99
CA ARG A 186 -4.81 6.28 4.70
C ARG A 186 -5.47 5.11 5.45
N PHE A 187 -6.80 5.14 5.61
CA PHE A 187 -7.59 4.11 6.32
C PHE A 187 -7.22 2.68 5.91
N TRP A 188 -7.20 2.40 4.60
CA TRP A 188 -6.96 1.05 4.10
C TRP A 188 -5.58 0.54 4.46
N CYS A 189 -4.56 1.38 4.24
CA CYS A 189 -3.18 1.04 4.59
C CYS A 189 -3.05 0.77 6.09
N ARG A 190 -3.80 1.47 6.95
CA ARG A 190 -3.72 1.33 8.41
C ARG A 190 -4.42 0.07 8.93
N TYR A 191 -5.61 -0.24 8.45
CA TYR A 191 -6.47 -1.26 9.07
C TYR A 191 -6.71 -2.52 8.24
N LEU A 192 -6.67 -2.45 6.91
CA LEU A 192 -7.19 -3.52 6.04
C LEU A 192 -6.18 -4.05 5.02
N CYS A 193 -5.02 -3.41 4.87
CA CYS A 193 -4.06 -3.77 3.84
C CYS A 193 -3.12 -4.90 4.31
N PRO A 194 -3.23 -6.13 3.76
CA PRO A 194 -2.36 -7.24 4.15
C PRO A 194 -0.91 -7.02 3.69
N LEU A 195 -0.67 -6.39 2.53
CA LEU A 195 0.68 -5.97 2.13
C LEU A 195 1.30 -4.99 3.12
N GLY A 196 0.48 -4.10 3.68
CA GLY A 196 0.91 -3.17 4.73
C GLY A 196 1.32 -3.90 6.02
N ALA A 197 0.70 -5.03 6.33
CA ALA A 197 1.10 -5.88 7.46
C ALA A 197 2.43 -6.59 7.20
N ILE A 198 2.61 -7.18 6.01
CA ILE A 198 3.86 -7.85 5.59
C ILE A 198 5.02 -6.85 5.64
N TYR A 199 4.94 -5.76 4.87
CA TYR A 199 6.01 -4.76 4.82
C TYR A 199 6.21 -4.00 6.13
N GLY A 200 5.14 -3.85 6.92
CA GLY A 200 5.23 -3.26 8.26
C GLY A 200 6.07 -4.09 9.23
N MET A 201 6.13 -5.42 9.07
CA MET A 201 6.99 -6.29 9.88
C MET A 201 8.48 -6.04 9.59
N PHE A 202 8.81 -5.75 8.34
CA PHE A 202 10.19 -5.50 7.91
C PHE A 202 10.69 -4.09 8.21
N ASN A 203 9.85 -3.17 8.71
CA ASN A 203 10.23 -1.78 8.95
C ASN A 203 11.42 -1.62 9.91
N ARG A 204 11.58 -2.55 10.86
CA ARG A 204 12.71 -2.56 11.80
C ARG A 204 14.04 -2.97 11.16
N ILE A 205 13.97 -3.84 10.16
CA ILE A 205 15.13 -4.50 9.53
C ILE A 205 15.45 -3.85 8.16
N SER A 206 14.54 -3.04 7.62
CA SER A 206 14.68 -2.44 6.29
C SER A 206 15.98 -1.64 6.16
N ILE A 207 16.68 -1.82 5.03
CA ILE A 207 17.94 -1.11 4.74
C ILE A 207 17.71 0.40 4.76
N VAL A 208 16.71 0.89 4.04
CA VAL A 208 16.37 2.32 4.06
C VAL A 208 15.32 2.56 5.13
N LYS A 209 15.64 3.39 6.13
CA LYS A 209 14.70 3.76 7.18
C LYS A 209 14.84 5.20 7.64
N VAL A 210 13.77 5.73 8.21
CA VAL A 210 13.79 7.02 8.91
C VAL A 210 14.31 6.79 10.33
N LYS A 211 15.37 7.48 10.72
CA LYS A 211 15.94 7.43 12.07
C LYS A 211 15.73 8.78 12.77
N LEU A 212 15.39 8.70 14.06
CA LEU A 212 15.29 9.83 14.97
C LEU A 212 16.54 9.83 15.86
N ASP A 213 17.25 10.95 15.88
CA ASP A 213 18.37 11.19 16.79
C ASP A 213 17.86 11.96 18.02
N TRP A 214 17.81 11.27 19.16
CA TRP A 214 17.28 11.82 20.42
C TRP A 214 18.10 12.99 20.95
N ASP A 215 19.42 12.99 20.71
CA ASP A 215 20.33 14.05 21.17
C ASP A 215 20.00 15.43 20.57
N LYS A 216 19.36 15.45 19.40
CA LYS A 216 18.94 16.67 18.69
C LYS A 216 17.45 16.95 18.82
N CYS A 217 16.70 16.04 19.42
CA CYS A 217 15.25 16.12 19.51
C CYS A 217 14.84 16.99 20.69
N THR A 218 14.03 18.02 20.43
CA THR A 218 13.46 18.91 21.46
C THR A 218 12.06 18.49 21.90
N ASN A 219 11.58 17.33 21.45
CA ASN A 219 10.25 16.79 21.74
C ASN A 219 9.08 17.76 21.45
N CYS A 220 9.19 18.54 20.36
CA CYS A 220 8.20 19.54 19.95
C CYS A 220 6.94 18.97 19.26
N GLU A 221 6.85 17.64 19.08
CA GLU A 221 5.72 16.89 18.49
C GLU A 221 5.25 17.28 17.06
N GLN A 222 5.89 18.27 16.41
CA GLN A 222 5.57 18.68 15.04
C GLN A 222 5.65 17.55 14.01
N CYS A 223 6.52 16.57 14.24
CA CYS A 223 6.64 15.37 13.40
C CYS A 223 5.39 14.46 13.45
N LEU A 224 4.66 14.47 14.57
CA LEU A 224 3.43 13.70 14.77
C LEU A 224 2.24 14.38 14.08
N GLU A 225 2.17 15.71 14.14
CA GLU A 225 1.10 16.50 13.49
C GLU A 225 1.08 16.33 11.96
N VAL A 226 2.26 16.29 11.32
CA VAL A 226 2.37 16.12 9.86
C VAL A 226 2.24 14.66 9.41
N CYS A 227 2.16 13.71 10.35
CA CYS A 227 2.20 12.29 10.07
C CYS A 227 0.90 11.81 9.40
N PRO A 228 0.95 11.29 8.15
CA PRO A 228 -0.27 10.87 7.44
C PRO A 228 -0.91 9.62 8.04
N THR A 229 -0.16 8.86 8.84
CA THR A 229 -0.63 7.65 9.55
C THR A 229 -0.98 7.92 11.01
N ASN A 230 -0.84 9.17 11.48
CA ASN A 230 -1.15 9.60 12.85
C ASN A 230 -0.50 8.68 13.91
N LEU A 231 0.84 8.69 13.93
CA LEU A 231 1.63 8.00 14.95
C LEU A 231 1.50 8.74 16.30
N LYS A 232 1.48 7.99 17.40
CA LYS A 232 1.31 8.56 18.74
C LYS A 232 2.62 8.94 19.44
N LYS A 233 3.74 8.29 19.07
CA LYS A 233 5.04 8.51 19.70
C LYS A 233 6.09 8.81 18.65
N ALA A 234 7.01 9.71 18.97
CA ALA A 234 8.16 9.99 18.10
C ALA A 234 9.07 8.77 17.93
N ASP A 235 9.19 7.91 18.95
CA ASP A 235 10.00 6.67 18.88
C ASP A 235 9.46 5.64 17.87
N ASP A 236 8.16 5.73 17.54
CA ASP A 236 7.52 4.83 16.57
C ASP A 236 7.92 5.17 15.12
N ILE A 237 8.58 6.30 14.88
CA ILE A 237 9.04 6.71 13.55
C ILE A 237 10.15 5.77 13.09
N GLY A 238 9.93 5.10 11.95
CA GLY A 238 10.86 4.14 11.38
C GLY A 238 10.87 2.75 12.02
N LYS A 239 10.31 2.59 13.23
CA LYS A 239 10.25 1.29 13.93
C LYS A 239 8.86 0.64 13.91
N SER A 240 7.80 1.44 13.98
CA SER A 240 6.44 0.91 14.04
C SER A 240 6.03 0.29 12.72
N SER A 241 5.21 -0.76 12.77
CA SER A 241 4.64 -1.36 11.56
C SER A 241 3.65 -0.41 10.86
N ASP A 242 3.24 0.68 11.53
CA ASP A 242 2.35 1.71 11.01
C ASP A 242 3.07 2.82 10.24
N CYS A 243 4.36 3.04 10.51
CA CYS A 243 5.16 4.03 9.79
C CYS A 243 5.41 3.59 8.34
N ILE A 244 4.99 4.41 7.39
CA ILE A 244 5.22 4.23 5.95
C ILE A 244 6.53 4.84 5.44
N GLN A 245 7.39 5.33 6.34
CA GLN A 245 8.70 5.94 6.04
C GLN A 245 8.63 7.01 4.91
N CYS A 246 7.56 7.80 4.89
CA CYS A 246 7.29 8.76 3.81
C CYS A 246 8.12 10.05 3.84
N GLY A 247 8.93 10.26 4.89
CA GLY A 247 9.82 11.42 5.00
C GLY A 247 9.17 12.76 5.33
N LYS A 248 7.83 12.86 5.47
CA LYS A 248 7.17 14.13 5.86
C LYS A 248 7.67 14.70 7.19
N CYS A 249 8.00 13.82 8.14
CA CYS A 249 8.56 14.21 9.44
C CYS A 249 9.98 14.81 9.32
N VAL A 250 10.76 14.42 8.31
CA VAL A 250 12.09 14.99 8.04
C VAL A 250 11.96 16.45 7.60
N GLU A 251 10.98 16.76 6.75
CA GLU A 251 10.76 18.13 6.26
C GLU A 251 10.18 19.07 7.32
N ALA A 252 9.40 18.54 8.26
CA ALA A 252 8.75 19.33 9.30
C ALA A 252 9.63 19.56 10.53
N CYS A 253 10.70 18.80 10.71
CA CYS A 253 11.54 18.88 11.90
C CYS A 253 12.40 20.16 11.89
N PRO A 254 12.27 21.07 12.87
CA PRO A 254 13.00 22.32 12.90
C PRO A 254 14.47 22.15 13.29
N THR A 255 14.80 21.07 14.04
CA THR A 255 16.15 20.79 14.53
C THR A 255 16.91 19.75 13.69
N GLU A 256 16.34 19.32 12.56
CA GLU A 256 16.91 18.28 11.68
C GLU A 256 17.30 16.97 12.41
N ALA A 257 16.59 16.66 13.49
CA ALA A 257 16.79 15.47 14.31
C ALA A 257 16.32 14.17 13.63
N ILE A 258 15.56 14.28 12.53
CA ILE A 258 15.00 13.15 11.80
C ILE A 258 15.67 13.07 10.42
N ARG A 259 16.23 11.91 10.08
CA ARG A 259 16.97 11.70 8.82
C ARG A 259 16.60 10.36 8.19
N ILE A 260 16.66 10.30 6.85
CA ILE A 260 16.58 9.01 6.14
C ILE A 260 18.00 8.46 6.07
N VAL A 261 18.19 7.25 6.58
CA VAL A 261 19.49 6.57 6.62
C VAL A 261 19.38 5.22 5.91
N ALA A 262 20.44 4.86 5.19
CA ALA A 262 20.64 3.51 4.68
C ALA A 262 21.47 2.73 5.73
N SER A 263 20.81 1.90 6.51
CA SER A 263 21.39 1.07 7.56
C SER A 263 21.91 -0.23 6.95
N VAL A 264 22.99 -0.17 6.18
CA VAL A 264 23.78 -1.34 5.82
C VAL A 264 24.82 -1.50 6.93
N HIS A 265 24.53 -2.36 7.92
CA HIS A 265 25.31 -2.56 9.15
C HIS A 265 25.31 -1.39 10.17
N SER A 266 24.94 -1.73 11.40
CA SER A 266 25.49 -1.16 12.63
C SER A 266 25.72 -2.31 13.59
#